data_AF-A0A212CLX9-F1
#
_entry.id   AF-A0A212CLX9-F1
#
_cell.length_a   1.000
_cell.length_b   1.000
_cell.length_c   1.000
_cell.angle_alpha   90.00
_cell.angle_beta   90.00
_cell.angle_gamma   90.00
#
_symmetry.space_group_name_H-M   'P 1'
#
loop_
_entity.id
_entity.type
_entity.pdbx_description
1 polymer ?
#
loop_
_entity_poly.entity_id
_entity_poly.type
_entity_poly.pdbx_seq_one_letter_code
_entity_poly.pdbx_strand_id
1 'polypeptide(L)'
;IIKCKAAIAWEANKPLSIEEVEVAPPKDHEVRIQVDMITETGLKSVIALQIIATTLCHSDAHILHPQFEGGFFPVILGHEAAGIVESVGPGVANFKP
;
A
#
# COMPACT_ATOMS: atom_id res chain seq x y z
N ILE A 1 7.70 -8.81 11.77
CA ILE A 1 7.69 -7.50 11.08
C ILE A 1 8.38 -7.70 9.74
N ILE A 2 7.82 -7.20 8.64
CA ILE A 2 8.43 -7.27 7.31
C ILE A 2 9.00 -5.89 6.96
N LYS A 3 10.18 -5.87 6.34
CA LYS A 3 10.83 -4.67 5.79
C LYS A 3 10.80 -4.68 4.29
N CYS A 4 10.52 -3.52 3.73
CA CYS A 4 10.02 -3.43 2.38
C CYS A 4 9.79 -2.00 1.98
N LYS A 5 9.82 -1.67 0.68
CA LYS A 5 9.57 -0.27 0.29
C LYS A 5 8.07 0.09 0.31
N ALA A 6 7.75 1.37 0.16
CA ALA A 6 6.42 1.88 -0.10
C ALA A 6 6.54 3.22 -0.84
N ALA A 7 5.48 3.64 -1.53
CA ALA A 7 5.35 5.00 -2.02
C ALA A 7 4.55 5.81 -0.99
N ILE A 8 5.21 6.76 -0.33
CA ILE A 8 4.65 7.56 0.75
C ILE A 8 4.35 8.97 0.24
N ALA A 9 3.12 9.42 0.46
CA ALA A 9 2.78 10.83 0.36
C ALA A 9 3.03 11.48 1.72
N TRP A 10 4.03 12.36 1.80
CA TRP A 10 4.34 13.10 3.03
C TRP A 10 3.47 14.33 3.22
N GLU A 11 3.08 14.97 2.11
CA GLU A 11 2.27 16.18 2.07
C GLU A 11 1.45 16.20 0.78
N ALA A 12 0.34 16.95 0.77
CA ALA A 12 -0.42 17.21 -0.44
C ALA A 12 0.44 17.92 -1.50
N ASN A 13 0.17 17.64 -2.78
CA ASN A 13 0.83 18.24 -3.94
C ASN A 13 2.37 18.12 -3.96
N LYS A 14 2.92 17.09 -3.32
CA LYS A 14 4.34 16.71 -3.42
C LYS A 14 4.48 15.37 -4.14
N PRO A 15 5.61 15.12 -4.83
CA PRO A 15 5.91 13.79 -5.36
C PRO A 15 5.92 12.74 -4.25
N LEU A 16 5.50 11.52 -4.57
CA LEU A 16 5.61 10.38 -3.66
C LEU A 16 7.08 10.04 -3.42
N SER A 17 7.42 9.69 -2.19
CA SER A 17 8.75 9.22 -1.81
C SER A 17 8.78 7.70 -1.73
N ILE A 18 9.78 7.07 -2.36
CA ILE A 18 9.96 5.61 -2.27
C ILE A 18 10.90 5.31 -1.09
N GLU A 19 10.34 4.74 -0.01
CA GLU A 19 11.07 4.55 1.25
C GLU A 19 10.90 3.14 1.78
N GLU A 20 11.86 2.67 2.57
CA GLU A 20 11.72 1.43 3.35
C GLU A 20 10.82 1.68 4.56
N VAL A 21 9.82 0.83 4.72
CA VAL A 21 8.87 0.83 5.83
C VAL A 21 8.84 -0.53 6.52
N GLU A 22 8.29 -0.54 7.74
CA GLU A 22 8.06 -1.74 8.51
C GLU A 22 6.57 -2.06 8.58
N VAL A 23 6.20 -3.25 8.09
CA VAL A 23 4.82 -3.74 8.17
C VAL A 23 4.71 -4.74 9.32
N ALA A 24 3.86 -4.40 10.29
CA ALA A 24 3.58 -5.25 11.43
C ALA A 24 2.92 -6.59 11.01
N PRO A 25 3.01 -7.65 11.84
CA PRO A 25 2.16 -8.83 11.69
C PRO A 25 0.66 -8.45 11.73
N PRO A 26 -0.21 -9.18 11.01
CA PRO A 26 -1.65 -8.96 11.11
C PRO A 26 -2.14 -9.29 12.52
N LYS A 27 -3.02 -8.43 13.06
CA LYS A 27 -3.72 -8.64 14.33
C LYS A 27 -4.96 -9.52 14.12
N ASP A 28 -5.73 -9.68 15.19
CA ASP A 28 -7.01 -10.39 15.15
C ASP A 28 -7.91 -9.85 14.02
N HIS A 29 -8.44 -10.77 13.21
CA HIS A 29 -9.25 -10.50 12.03
C HIS A 29 -8.60 -9.66 10.92
N GLU A 30 -7.28 -9.51 10.91
CA GLU A 30 -6.53 -8.84 9.83
C GLU A 30 -5.86 -9.84 8.87
N VAL A 31 -5.68 -9.44 7.62
CA VAL A 31 -4.94 -10.20 6.60
C VAL A 31 -3.79 -9.34 6.10
N ARG A 32 -2.58 -9.89 6.07
CA ARG A 32 -1.43 -9.24 5.44
C ARG A 32 -1.22 -9.84 4.06
N ILE A 33 -1.27 -8.98 3.06
CA ILE A 33 -1.17 -9.37 1.65
C ILE A 33 0.21 -8.95 1.16
N GLN A 34 0.97 -9.89 0.57
CA GLN A 34 2.14 -9.58 -0.22
C GLN A 34 1.70 -9.21 -1.61
N VAL A 35 2.36 -8.19 -2.12
CA VAL A 35 1.94 -7.66 -3.37
C VAL A 35 3.11 -6.93 -4.06
N ASP A 36 3.20 -6.97 -5.40
CA ASP A 36 4.37 -6.53 -6.16
C ASP A 36 4.08 -5.32 -7.09
N MET A 37 4.92 -4.27 -7.10
CA MET A 37 4.76 -3.15 -8.04
C MET A 37 5.20 -3.47 -9.46
N ILE A 38 4.39 -2.99 -10.39
CA ILE A 38 4.80 -2.69 -11.75
C ILE A 38 5.13 -1.20 -11.82
N THR A 39 6.41 -0.87 -12.06
CA THR A 39 6.82 0.50 -12.39
C THR A 39 7.08 0.61 -13.89
N GLU A 40 7.14 1.83 -14.42
CA GLU A 40 7.61 2.11 -15.79
C GLU A 40 8.99 1.51 -16.11
N THR A 41 9.79 1.23 -15.08
CA THR A 41 11.12 0.59 -15.18
C THR A 41 11.13 -0.93 -14.96
N GLY A 42 9.97 -1.57 -14.86
CA GLY A 42 9.82 -3.02 -14.61
C GLY A 42 9.38 -3.37 -13.18
N LEU A 43 9.41 -4.67 -12.87
CA LEU A 43 8.98 -5.26 -11.60
C LEU A 43 9.96 -4.90 -10.48
N LYS A 44 9.48 -4.32 -9.37
CA LYS A 44 10.30 -4.04 -8.19
C LYS A 44 9.59 -4.55 -6.93
N SER A 45 10.17 -5.57 -6.30
CA SER A 45 9.67 -6.17 -5.06
C SER A 45 9.74 -5.17 -3.92
N VAL A 46 8.58 -4.81 -3.42
CA VAL A 46 8.34 -3.79 -2.43
C VAL A 46 7.09 -4.26 -1.64
N ILE A 47 6.94 -3.95 -0.35
CA ILE A 47 5.80 -4.42 0.47
C ILE A 47 5.34 -3.25 1.35
N ALA A 48 4.24 -2.65 0.98
CA ALA A 48 3.31 -2.06 1.94
C ALA A 48 1.98 -2.20 1.25
N LEU A 49 1.24 -3.27 1.57
CA LEU A 49 -0.02 -3.64 0.91
C LEU A 49 0.01 -3.40 -0.62
N GLN A 50 1.04 -3.86 -1.30
CA GLN A 50 1.47 -3.27 -2.57
C GLN A 50 1.03 -3.96 -3.86
N ILE A 51 -0.26 -4.03 -4.05
CA ILE A 51 -0.89 -4.26 -5.35
C ILE A 51 -0.04 -4.78 -6.58
N ILE A 52 -0.33 -6.00 -7.11
CA ILE A 52 0.32 -6.68 -8.27
C ILE A 52 0.21 -5.81 -9.53
N ALA A 53 -0.87 -5.03 -9.62
CA ALA A 53 -1.06 -3.93 -10.54
C ALA A 53 -2.00 -2.91 -9.87
N THR A 54 -1.46 -1.81 -9.33
CA THR A 54 -2.32 -0.69 -8.89
C THR A 54 -2.41 0.24 -10.06
N THR A 55 -3.63 0.39 -10.54
CA THR A 55 -3.94 1.56 -11.35
C THR A 55 -4.02 2.75 -10.40
N LEU A 56 -3.47 3.88 -10.84
CA LEU A 56 -3.75 5.15 -10.18
C LEU A 56 -5.18 5.52 -10.54
N CYS A 57 -6.05 5.53 -9.56
CA CYS A 57 -7.38 6.06 -9.75
C CYS A 57 -7.32 7.58 -9.57
N HIS A 58 -8.24 8.28 -10.22
CA HIS A 58 -8.35 9.73 -10.05
C HIS A 58 -8.59 10.11 -8.58
N SER A 59 -9.19 9.22 -7.78
CA SER A 59 -9.39 9.42 -6.34
C SER A 59 -8.07 9.53 -5.57
N ASP A 60 -7.02 8.81 -5.97
CA ASP A 60 -5.71 8.92 -5.31
C ASP A 60 -5.10 10.31 -5.57
N ALA A 61 -5.21 10.80 -6.82
CA ALA A 61 -4.80 12.15 -7.19
C ALA A 61 -5.66 13.23 -6.51
N HIS A 62 -6.95 12.96 -6.29
CA HIS A 62 -7.86 13.87 -5.60
C HIS A 62 -7.44 14.08 -4.14
N ILE A 63 -7.03 13.02 -3.44
CA ILE A 63 -6.52 13.12 -2.06
C ILE A 63 -5.23 13.97 -2.00
N LEU A 64 -4.39 13.86 -3.03
CA LEU A 64 -3.14 14.65 -3.14
C LEU A 64 -3.39 16.10 -3.58
N HIS A 65 -4.60 16.44 -4.01
CA HIS A 65 -4.90 17.78 -4.49
C HIS A 65 -4.86 18.79 -3.34
N PRO A 66 -4.18 19.94 -3.48
CA PRO A 66 -3.95 20.87 -2.36
C PRO A 66 -5.23 21.52 -1.80
N GLN A 67 -6.35 21.44 -2.53
CA GLN A 67 -7.66 21.93 -2.09
C GLN A 67 -8.50 20.87 -1.37
N PHE A 68 -8.03 19.62 -1.33
CA PHE A 68 -8.73 18.55 -0.63
C PHE A 68 -8.35 18.58 0.85
N GLU A 69 -9.27 19.04 1.70
CA GLU A 69 -9.05 19.20 3.15
C GLU A 69 -9.17 17.88 3.92
N GLY A 70 -9.58 16.79 3.28
CA GLY A 70 -9.76 15.47 3.91
C GLY A 70 -8.53 14.57 3.91
N GLY A 71 -7.40 15.04 3.37
CA GLY A 71 -6.17 14.26 3.28
C GLY A 71 -5.45 14.15 4.62
N PHE A 72 -5.23 12.93 5.10
CA PHE A 72 -4.39 12.68 6.27
C PHE A 72 -3.00 12.26 5.79
N PHE A 73 -1.96 12.98 6.22
CA PHE A 73 -0.58 12.72 5.84
C PHE A 73 0.30 12.51 7.09
N PRO A 74 1.36 11.69 7.03
CA PRO A 74 1.80 10.90 5.87
C PRO A 74 0.90 9.69 5.61
N VAL A 75 0.77 9.29 4.34
CA VAL A 75 -0.11 8.19 3.93
C VAL A 75 0.47 7.40 2.76
N ILE A 76 0.20 6.10 2.77
CA ILE A 76 0.40 5.19 1.63
C ILE A 76 -0.96 5.06 0.95
N LEU A 77 -1.07 5.61 -0.27
CA LEU A 77 -2.28 5.59 -1.09
C LEU A 77 -2.37 4.29 -1.91
N GLY A 78 -3.38 4.19 -2.77
CA GLY A 78 -3.65 3.02 -3.60
C GLY A 78 -4.76 2.16 -3.01
N HIS A 79 -5.81 1.96 -3.81
CA HIS A 79 -7.00 1.22 -3.38
C HIS A 79 -7.51 0.21 -4.42
N GLU A 80 -6.84 0.09 -5.57
CA GLU A 80 -7.23 -0.80 -6.65
C GLU A 80 -6.22 -1.91 -6.80
N ALA A 81 -6.47 -3.09 -6.21
CA ALA A 81 -5.43 -4.10 -6.04
C ALA A 81 -5.71 -5.58 -6.31
N ALA A 82 -4.65 -6.30 -6.70
CA ALA A 82 -4.56 -7.76 -6.66
C ALA A 82 -3.29 -8.19 -5.92
N GLY A 83 -3.30 -9.31 -5.19
CA GLY A 83 -2.14 -9.76 -4.41
C GLY A 83 -2.21 -11.21 -3.95
N ILE A 84 -1.15 -11.67 -3.29
CA ILE A 84 -1.07 -13.00 -2.67
C ILE A 84 -1.14 -12.81 -1.16
N VAL A 85 -1.97 -13.59 -0.47
CA VAL A 85 -2.01 -13.56 0.99
C VAL A 85 -0.66 -14.05 1.52
N GLU A 86 0.02 -13.25 2.34
CA GLU A 86 1.30 -13.65 2.94
C GLU A 86 1.08 -14.28 4.31
N SER A 87 0.23 -13.68 5.14
CA SER A 87 -0.17 -14.21 6.43
C SER A 87 -1.55 -13.73 6.83
N VAL A 88 -2.19 -14.49 7.72
CA VAL A 88 -3.50 -14.16 8.31
C VAL A 88 -3.36 -14.08 9.82
N GLY A 89 -4.07 -13.14 10.43
CA GLY A 89 -4.18 -13.04 11.88
C GLY A 89 -5.15 -14.07 12.48
N PRO A 90 -5.22 -14.15 13.81
CA PRO A 90 -6.23 -14.97 14.50
C PRO A 90 -7.66 -14.61 14.05
N GLY A 91 -8.57 -15.59 14.09
CA GLY A 91 -9.98 -15.37 13.74
C GLY A 91 -10.30 -15.22 12.25
N VAL A 92 -9.30 -15.23 11.36
CA VAL A 92 -9.51 -15.25 9.91
C VAL A 92 -9.74 -16.69 9.42
N ALA A 93 -10.93 -16.95 8.87
CA ALA A 93 -11.29 -18.27 8.34
C ALA A 93 -11.38 -18.32 6.80
N ASN A 94 -11.54 -17.15 6.16
CA ASN A 94 -11.85 -17.08 4.73
C ASN A 94 -10.61 -16.97 3.82
N PHE A 95 -9.43 -16.80 4.42
CA PHE A 95 -8.18 -16.65 3.71
C PHE A 95 -7.10 -17.56 4.32
N LYS A 96 -6.14 -17.91 3.49
CA LYS A 96 -4.91 -18.60 3.86
C LYS A 96 -3.78 -18.09 2.97
N PRO A 97 -2.52 -18.16 3.42
CA PRO A 97 -1.37 -18.02 2.54
C PRO A 97 -1.44 -18.98 1.35
#